data_AF-A0A529ME14-F1
#
_entry.id   AF-A0A529ME14-F1
#
_cell.length_a   1.000
_cell.length_b   1.000
_cell.length_c   1.000
_cell.angle_alpha   90.00
_cell.angle_beta   90.00
_cell.angle_gamma   90.00
#
_symmetry.space_group_name_H-M   'P 1'
#
loop_
_entity.id
_entity.type
_entity.pdbx_description
1 polymer ?
#
loop_
_entity_poly.entity_id
_entity_poly.type
_entity_poly.pdbx_seq_one_letter_code
_entity_poly.pdbx_strand_id
1 'polypeptide(L)'
;YLPVTPDQIAADAIAAAEAGASILHLHARDPRDGRPTADPDVFMQFLPRIKQATDAVINITTGGSSLMTLDQRLAAPLRAEPEM
;
A
#
# COMPACT_ATOMS: atom_id res chain seq x y z
N TYR A 1 -9.68 -0.09 13.83
CA TYR A 1 -10.45 0.53 12.72
C TYR A 1 -9.78 0.14 11.41
N LEU A 2 -10.45 0.22 10.25
CA LEU A 2 -9.90 -0.20 8.95
C LEU A 2 -9.55 1.03 8.08
N PRO A 3 -8.28 1.27 7.72
CA PRO A 3 -7.92 2.33 6.77
C PRO A 3 -8.40 1.99 5.36
N VAL A 4 -9.04 2.96 4.70
CA VAL A 4 -9.62 2.82 3.35
C VAL A 4 -9.01 3.81 2.37
N THR A 5 -8.93 5.10 2.74
CA THR A 5 -8.39 6.12 1.85
C THR A 5 -6.85 6.10 1.87
N PRO A 6 -6.18 6.58 0.81
CA PRO A 6 -4.73 6.75 0.79
C PRO A 6 -4.20 7.56 1.97
N ASP A 7 -4.94 8.59 2.42
CA ASP A 7 -4.59 9.37 3.60
C ASP A 7 -4.59 8.54 4.88
N GLN A 8 -5.63 7.71 5.08
CA GLN A 8 -5.71 6.82 6.24
C GLN A 8 -4.62 5.75 6.19
N ILE A 9 -4.38 5.16 5.02
CA ILE A 9 -3.34 4.14 4.83
C ILE A 9 -1.96 4.72 5.13
N ALA A 10 -1.65 5.92 4.62
CA ALA A 10 -0.37 6.58 4.91
C ALA A 10 -0.22 6.90 6.41
N ALA A 11 -1.25 7.48 7.03
CA ALA A 11 -1.22 7.85 8.44
C ALA A 11 -1.03 6.63 9.35
N ASP A 12 -1.82 5.57 9.15
CA ASP A 12 -1.73 4.35 9.96
C ASP A 12 -0.40 3.61 9.73
N ALA A 13 0.13 3.60 8.49
CA ALA A 13 1.42 2.98 8.20
C ALA A 13 2.59 3.72 8.86
N ILE A 14 2.58 5.07 8.83
CA ILE A 14 3.60 5.89 9.50
C ILE A 14 3.51 5.70 11.02
N ALA A 15 2.30 5.75 11.60
CA ALA A 15 2.09 5.51 13.02
C ALA A 15 2.55 4.11 13.45
N ALA A 16 2.34 3.09 12.61
CA ALA A 16 2.85 1.75 12.87
C ALA A 16 4.39 1.70 12.89
N ALA A 17 5.05 2.41 11.96
CA ALA A 17 6.50 2.52 11.95
C ALA A 17 7.04 3.28 13.17
N GLU A 18 6.40 4.38 13.56
CA GLU A 18 6.74 5.14 14.79
C GLU A 18 6.56 4.29 16.06
N ALA A 19 5.60 3.37 16.06
CA ALA A 19 5.40 2.40 17.13
C ALA A 19 6.42 1.24 17.12
N GLY A 20 7.33 1.20 16.14
CA GLY A 20 8.44 0.25 16.05
C GLY A 20 8.32 -0.81 14.95
N ALA A 21 7.34 -0.73 14.05
CA ALA A 21 7.27 -1.65 12.91
C ALA A 21 8.40 -1.38 11.91
N SER A 22 9.23 -2.39 11.64
CA SER A 22 10.34 -2.28 10.68
C SER A 22 9.96 -2.56 9.23
N ILE A 23 8.78 -3.17 9.00
CA ILE A 23 8.26 -3.52 7.67
C ILE A 23 6.78 -3.19 7.63
N LEU A 24 6.34 -2.57 6.54
CA LEU A 24 4.97 -2.18 6.29
C LEU A 24 4.42 -2.96 5.10
N HIS A 25 3.52 -3.90 5.36
CA HIS A 25 2.83 -4.67 4.33
C HIS A 25 1.58 -3.94 3.83
N LEU A 26 1.54 -3.58 2.55
CA LEU A 26 0.58 -2.61 2.02
C LEU A 26 -0.35 -3.22 0.96
N HIS A 27 -1.63 -2.85 1.10
CA HIS A 27 -2.69 -3.06 0.12
C HIS A 27 -3.35 -1.71 -0.18
N ALA A 28 -3.86 -1.53 -1.40
CA ALA A 28 -4.70 -0.39 -1.74
C ALA A 28 -6.19 -0.77 -1.75
N ARG A 29 -7.04 0.24 -1.52
CA ARG A 29 -8.50 0.15 -1.60
C ARG A 29 -9.05 1.31 -2.42
N ASP A 30 -10.19 1.11 -3.08
CA ASP A 30 -10.93 2.20 -3.72
C ASP A 30 -11.41 3.16 -2.63
N PRO A 31 -11.02 4.45 -2.67
CA PRO A 31 -11.37 5.40 -1.61
C PRO A 31 -12.88 5.64 -1.46
N ARG A 32 -13.69 5.31 -2.48
CA ARG A 32 -15.13 5.57 -2.50
C ARG A 32 -15.93 4.52 -1.76
N ASP A 33 -15.50 3.26 -1.82
CA ASP A 33 -16.29 2.12 -1.33
C ASP A 33 -15.47 1.07 -0.55
N GLY A 34 -14.15 1.22 -0.47
CA GLY A 34 -13.26 0.36 0.31
C GLY A 34 -12.94 -1.00 -0.31
N ARG A 35 -13.45 -1.30 -1.52
CA ARG A 35 -13.11 -2.56 -2.20
C ARG A 35 -11.60 -2.62 -2.51
N PRO A 36 -10.98 -3.81 -2.51
CA PRO A 36 -9.58 -3.92 -2.89
C PRO A 36 -9.34 -3.41 -4.32
N THR A 37 -8.24 -2.68 -4.51
CA THR A 37 -7.78 -2.28 -5.83
C THR A 37 -6.30 -2.62 -5.99
N ALA A 38 -5.91 -3.02 -7.20
CA ALA A 38 -4.50 -3.18 -7.59
C ALA A 38 -4.02 -2.03 -8.47
N ASP A 39 -4.82 -0.97 -8.59
CA ASP A 39 -4.51 0.21 -9.39
C ASP A 39 -3.23 0.90 -8.88
N PRO A 40 -2.13 0.91 -9.67
CA PRO A 40 -0.88 1.54 -9.27
C PRO A 40 -1.04 3.02 -8.94
N ASP A 41 -1.97 3.74 -9.56
CA ASP A 41 -2.18 5.17 -9.28
C ASP A 41 -2.76 5.40 -7.88
N VAL A 42 -3.47 4.43 -7.32
CA VAL A 42 -3.93 4.49 -5.91
C VAL A 42 -2.77 4.24 -4.96
N PHE A 43 -1.89 3.28 -5.26
CA PHE A 43 -0.67 3.05 -4.48
C PHE A 43 0.23 4.29 -4.43
N MET A 44 0.40 4.98 -5.56
CA MET A 44 1.25 6.18 -5.66
C MET A 44 0.74 7.37 -4.85
N GLN A 45 -0.49 7.34 -4.34
CA GLN A 45 -1.02 8.38 -3.47
C GLN A 45 -0.53 8.25 -2.01
N PHE A 46 -0.02 7.09 -1.60
CA PHE A 46 0.47 6.87 -0.23
C PHE A 46 1.93 6.38 -0.15
N LEU A 47 2.43 5.60 -1.12
CA LEU A 47 3.79 5.08 -1.06
C LEU A 47 4.87 6.17 -0.92
N PRO A 48 4.85 7.28 -1.70
CA PRO A 48 5.87 8.33 -1.56
C PRO A 48 5.81 9.02 -0.20
N ARG A 49 4.61 9.18 0.38
CA ARG A 49 4.41 9.82 1.68
C ARG A 49 4.97 8.96 2.81
N ILE A 50 4.74 7.65 2.76
CA ILE A 50 5.31 6.69 3.71
C ILE A 50 6.83 6.72 3.60
N LYS A 51 7.38 6.60 2.37
CA LYS A 51 8.82 6.63 2.12
C LYS A 51 9.51 7.92 2.60
N GLN A 52 8.82 9.05 2.55
CA GLN A 52 9.35 10.33 3.04
C GLN A 52 9.33 10.46 4.57
N ALA A 53 8.49 9.68 5.25
CA ALA A 53 8.24 9.82 6.68
C ALA A 53 8.93 8.75 7.55
N THR A 54 9.35 7.63 6.96
CA THR A 54 9.97 6.52 7.71
C THR A 54 10.95 5.72 6.84
N ASP A 55 11.93 5.10 7.51
CA ASP A 55 12.88 4.14 6.92
C ASP A 55 12.39 2.69 6.99
N ALA A 56 11.14 2.44 7.44
CA ALA A 56 10.56 1.10 7.43
C ALA A 56 10.44 0.55 6.00
N VAL A 57 10.75 -0.74 5.82
CA VAL A 57 10.70 -1.42 4.52
C VAL A 57 9.28 -1.41 3.98
N ILE A 58 9.13 -0.94 2.73
CA ILE A 58 7.85 -0.99 2.01
C ILE A 58 7.72 -2.37 1.36
N ASN A 59 6.74 -3.15 1.83
CA ASN A 59 6.36 -4.45 1.27
C ASN A 59 5.02 -4.32 0.52
N ILE A 60 5.03 -4.54 -0.80
CA ILE A 60 3.82 -4.44 -1.63
C ILE A 60 3.25 -5.82 -1.94
N THR A 61 1.96 -6.00 -1.65
CA THR A 61 1.25 -7.23 -1.97
C THR A 61 1.32 -7.58 -3.47
N THR A 62 1.64 -8.83 -3.78
CA THR A 62 1.36 -9.44 -5.09
C THR A 62 0.11 -10.32 -5.03
N GLY A 63 -0.64 -10.27 -3.93
CA GLY A 63 -1.89 -11.01 -3.70
C GLY A 63 -3.12 -10.24 -4.15
N GLY A 64 -3.26 -8.99 -3.70
CA GLY A 64 -4.44 -8.18 -3.98
C GLY A 64 -5.74 -8.87 -3.54
N SER A 65 -6.76 -8.86 -4.40
CA SER A 65 -7.98 -9.67 -4.27
C SER A 65 -7.86 -10.96 -5.06
N SER A 66 -8.49 -12.04 -4.58
CA SER A 66 -8.57 -13.33 -5.30
C SER A 66 -9.30 -13.24 -6.65
N LEU A 67 -10.05 -12.15 -6.89
CA LEU A 67 -10.75 -11.88 -8.15
C LEU A 67 -9.87 -11.17 -9.19
N MET A 68 -8.65 -10.77 -8.83
CA MET A 68 -7.73 -10.08 -9.73
C MET A 68 -6.88 -11.07 -10.52
N THR A 69 -6.63 -10.72 -11.78
CA THR A 69 -5.66 -11.40 -12.64
C THR A 69 -4.23 -11.21 -12.12
N LEU A 70 -3.30 -12.04 -12.59
CA LEU A 70 -1.88 -11.91 -12.24
C LEU A 70 -1.32 -10.55 -12.67
N ASP A 71 -1.62 -10.10 -13.89
CA ASP A 71 -1.13 -8.82 -14.42
C ASP A 71 -1.61 -7.64 -13.57
N GLN A 72 -2.88 -7.66 -13.14
CA GLN A 72 -3.39 -6.64 -12.21
C GLN A 72 -2.63 -6.67 -10.89
N ARG A 73 -2.42 -7.86 -10.31
CA ARG A 73 -1.73 -8.02 -9.01
C ARG A 73 -0.27 -7.59 -9.05
N LEU A 74 0.38 -7.66 -10.22
CA LEU A 74 1.78 -7.28 -10.40
C LEU A 74 1.96 -5.81 -10.83
N ALA A 75 0.90 -5.13 -11.28
CA ALA A 75 0.99 -3.78 -11.84
C ALA A 75 1.61 -2.75 -10.86
N ALA A 76 1.18 -2.76 -9.59
CA ALA A 76 1.70 -1.85 -8.57
C ALA A 76 3.17 -2.15 -8.19
N PRO A 77 3.55 -3.39 -7.81
CA PRO A 77 4.94 -3.68 -7.46
C PRO A 77 5.91 -3.53 -8.64
N LEU A 78 5.50 -3.87 -9.87
CA LEU A 78 6.35 -3.65 -11.06
C LEU A 78 6.61 -2.16 -11.34
N ARG A 79 5.68 -1.28 -10.98
CA ARG A 79 5.86 0.18 -11.13
C ARG A 79 6.68 0.77 -9.98
N ALA A 80 6.44 0.30 -8.76
CA ALA A 80 7.04 0.86 -7.56
C ALA A 80 8.46 0.32 -7.30
N GLU A 81 8.80 -0.84 -7.85
CA GLU A 81 10.06 -1.56 -7.61
C GLU A 81 10.41 -1.58 -6.10
N PRO A 82 9.52 -2.12 -5.25
CA PRO A 82 9.69 -2.07 -3.81
C PRO A 82 10.86 -2.95 -3.36
N GLU A 83 11.32 -2.72 -2.15
CA GLU A 83 12.33 -3.56 -1.48
C GLU A 83 11.83 -4.99 -1.24
N MET A 84 10.50 -5.15 -1.05
CA MET A 84 9.83 -6.42 -0.75
C MET A 84 8.45 -6.53 -1.40
#